data_AF-A0A7S3DTV7-F1
#
_entry.id   AF-A0A7S3DTV7-F1
#
_cell.length_a   1.000
_cell.length_b   1.000
_cell.length_c   1.000
_cell.angle_alpha   90.00
_cell.angle_beta   90.00
_cell.angle_gamma   90.00
#
_symmetry.space_group_name_H-M   'P 1'
#
loop_
_entity.id
_entity.type
_entity.pdbx_description
1 polymer ?
#
loop_
_entity_poly.entity_id
_entity_poly.type
_entity_poly.pdbx_seq_one_letter_code
_entity_poly.pdbx_strand_id
1 'polypeptide(L)'
;QVKQALKTFFGAGLGRSDSCETATSRGDGDGKENEGGVEQEEVRMKSVSNTLVDLRMIRRWFQENKSLLFCASSLLLVYEGNPSCETPDVTSLKMIDFGRVRRNHPEGDPGYLHGLETLKELLIDIIQDEEKRLGVCARTNQVNNN
;
A
#
# COMPACT_ATOMS: atom_id res chain seq x y z
N GLN A 1 3.06 -12.12 -3.88
CA GLN A 1 1.61 -12.17 -3.54
C GLN A 1 1.24 -11.08 -2.53
N VAL A 2 1.81 -11.03 -1.33
CA VAL A 2 1.48 -10.01 -0.30
C VAL A 2 1.70 -8.56 -0.76
N LYS A 3 2.84 -8.26 -1.41
CA LYS A 3 3.12 -6.93 -1.97
C LYS A 3 2.01 -6.43 -2.90
N GLN A 4 1.50 -7.30 -3.78
CA GLN A 4 0.44 -6.94 -4.72
C GLN A 4 -0.87 -6.66 -3.99
N ALA A 5 -1.23 -7.47 -3.00
CA ALA A 5 -2.41 -7.23 -2.18
C ALA A 5 -2.33 -5.88 -1.45
N LEU A 6 -1.15 -5.50 -0.95
CA LEU A 6 -0.93 -4.18 -0.35
C LEU A 6 -1.07 -3.06 -1.38
N LYS A 7 -0.52 -3.21 -2.60
CA LYS A 7 -0.71 -2.22 -3.67
C LYS A 7 -2.19 -2.02 -4.00
N THR A 8 -2.92 -3.10 -4.24
CA THR A 8 -4.36 -3.04 -4.52
C THR A 8 -5.13 -2.46 -3.34
N PHE A 9 -4.77 -2.80 -2.10
CA PHE A 9 -5.36 -2.19 -0.90
C PHE A 9 -5.16 -0.67 -0.88
N PHE A 10 -3.93 -0.18 -1.07
CA PHE A 10 -3.65 1.27 -1.04
C PHE A 10 -4.06 2.01 -2.31
N GLY A 11 -4.35 1.30 -3.40
CA GLY A 11 -4.92 1.87 -4.63
C GLY A 11 -6.44 1.87 -4.66
N ALA A 12 -7.10 1.17 -3.72
CA ALA A 12 -8.54 1.06 -3.70
C ALA A 12 -9.22 2.44 -3.62
N GLY A 13 -10.27 2.61 -4.42
CA GLY A 13 -11.06 3.83 -4.49
C GLY A 13 -10.38 5.02 -5.17
N LEU A 14 -9.17 4.85 -5.73
CA LEU A 14 -8.69 5.77 -6.75
C LEU A 14 -9.44 5.41 -8.04
N GLY A 15 -10.19 6.38 -8.57
CA GLY A 15 -11.01 6.17 -9.76
C GLY A 15 -10.14 5.58 -10.86
N ARG A 16 -10.60 4.49 -11.47
CA ARG A 16 -10.07 4.09 -12.77
C ARG A 16 -10.18 5.32 -13.66
N SER A 17 -9.07 5.72 -14.26
CA SER A 17 -9.08 6.66 -15.37
C SER A 17 -9.77 5.98 -16.55
N ASP A 18 -11.08 5.76 -16.45
CA ASP A 18 -11.90 5.46 -17.60
C ASP A 18 -11.89 6.75 -18.41
N SER A 19 -11.04 6.78 -19.44
CA SER A 19 -11.19 7.71 -20.54
C SER A 19 -12.54 7.40 -21.19
N CYS A 20 -13.61 7.97 -20.63
CA CYS A 20 -14.93 7.97 -21.23
C CYS A 20 -14.85 8.93 -22.41
N GLU A 21 -14.42 8.38 -23.54
CA GLU A 21 -14.60 9.01 -24.85
C GLU A 21 -16.10 9.20 -25.06
N THR A 22 -16.48 10.45 -25.28
CA THR A 22 -17.80 10.83 -25.76
C THR A 22 -18.02 10.24 -27.15
N ALA A 23 -18.66 9.07 -27.22
CA ALA A 23 -19.03 8.46 -28.49
C ALA A 23 -20.30 9.11 -29.06
N THR A 24 -20.12 10.17 -29.85
CA THR A 24 -21.05 10.54 -30.93
C THR A 24 -20.32 10.40 -32.26
N SER A 25 -20.38 9.23 -32.90
CA SER A 25 -20.63 9.09 -34.34
C SER A 25 -20.54 7.65 -34.84
N ARG A 26 -21.41 7.38 -35.81
CA ARG A 26 -21.51 6.19 -36.66
C ARG A 26 -20.24 5.98 -37.49
N GLY A 27 -19.82 4.73 -37.67
CA GLY A 27 -18.87 4.34 -38.72
C GLY A 27 -18.30 2.93 -38.53
N ASP A 28 -18.57 2.06 -39.51
CA ASP A 28 -17.96 0.73 -39.71
C ASP A 28 -16.43 0.77 -39.67
N GLY A 29 -15.79 -0.24 -39.07
CA GLY A 29 -14.36 -0.47 -39.24
C GLY A 29 -13.70 -1.41 -38.23
N ASP A 30 -13.58 -2.68 -38.63
CA ASP A 30 -12.46 -3.61 -38.39
C ASP A 30 -11.72 -3.53 -37.03
N GLY A 31 -12.16 -4.37 -36.08
CA GLY A 31 -11.63 -4.42 -34.72
C GLY A 31 -10.32 -5.23 -34.61
N LYS A 32 -9.19 -4.53 -34.59
CA LYS A 32 -7.93 -5.04 -34.04
C LYS A 32 -8.08 -5.23 -32.53
N GLU A 33 -7.77 -6.44 -32.06
CA GLU A 33 -7.67 -6.79 -30.65
C GLU A 33 -6.59 -5.93 -30.00
N ASN A 34 -7.01 -5.03 -29.11
CA ASN A 34 -6.12 -4.20 -28.31
C ASN A 34 -5.40 -5.09 -27.31
N GLU A 35 -4.07 -5.16 -27.43
CA GLU A 35 -3.18 -5.76 -26.45
C GLU A 35 -3.45 -5.12 -25.08
N GLY A 36 -3.63 -5.98 -24.07
CA GLY A 36 -3.98 -5.61 -22.70
C GLY A 36 -3.03 -4.56 -22.13
N GLY A 37 -3.49 -3.31 -22.12
CA GLY A 37 -2.90 -2.27 -21.29
C GLY A 37 -2.96 -2.75 -19.85
N VAL A 38 -1.81 -3.02 -19.25
CA VAL A 38 -1.70 -3.27 -17.82
C VAL A 38 -2.24 -2.02 -17.13
N GLU A 39 -3.48 -2.10 -16.63
CA GLU A 39 -4.09 -1.07 -15.81
C GLU A 39 -3.15 -0.82 -14.62
N GLN A 40 -2.47 0.31 -14.62
CA GLN A 40 -1.53 0.66 -13.55
C GLN A 40 -2.33 1.31 -12.42
N GLU A 41 -2.58 0.52 -11.36
CA GLU A 41 -3.21 1.01 -10.13
C GLU A 41 -2.31 2.07 -9.47
N GLU A 42 -2.79 3.31 -9.42
CA GLU A 42 -2.18 4.36 -8.60
C GLU A 42 -2.24 3.97 -7.11
N VAL A 43 -1.27 4.41 -6.31
CA VAL A 43 -1.17 4.06 -4.88
C VAL A 43 -1.18 5.32 -4.02
N ARG A 44 -1.93 5.29 -2.90
CA ARG A 44 -1.98 6.39 -1.92
C ARG A 44 -0.71 6.47 -1.08
N MET A 45 0.32 7.10 -1.63
CA MET A 45 1.65 7.25 -1.01
C MET A 45 1.65 7.79 0.42
N LYS A 46 0.73 8.71 0.72
CA LYS A 46 0.62 9.30 2.06
C LYS A 46 0.11 8.30 3.10
N SER A 47 -0.88 7.47 2.76
CA SER A 47 -1.39 6.41 3.63
C SER A 47 -0.33 5.34 3.89
N VAL A 48 0.45 4.96 2.86
CA VAL A 48 1.60 4.04 3.02
C VAL A 48 2.64 4.63 3.98
N SER A 49 2.96 5.92 3.81
CA SER A 49 3.94 6.62 4.64
C SER A 49 3.49 6.74 6.10
N ASN A 50 2.21 7.07 6.33
CA ASN A 50 1.64 7.12 7.69
C ASN A 50 1.61 5.73 8.35
N THR A 51 1.33 4.68 7.57
CA THR A 51 1.40 3.29 8.06
C THR A 51 2.82 2.94 8.53
N LEU A 52 3.86 3.37 7.81
CA LEU A 52 5.25 3.16 8.22
C LEU A 52 5.59 3.88 9.54
N VAL A 53 5.02 5.08 9.76
CA VAL A 53 5.19 5.82 11.02
C VAL A 53 4.60 5.06 12.20
N ASP A 54 3.38 4.55 12.06
CA ASP A 54 2.72 3.74 13.10
C ASP A 54 3.45 2.41 13.34
N LEU A 55 3.85 1.73 12.26
CA LEU A 55 4.57 0.46 12.31
C LEU A 55 5.90 0.60 13.07
N ARG A 56 6.60 1.73 12.91
CA ARG A 56 7.85 2.02 13.65
C ARG A 56 7.64 2.00 15.16
N MET A 57 6.51 2.51 15.66
CA MET A 57 6.21 2.53 17.09
C MET A 57 5.98 1.12 17.63
N ILE A 58 5.18 0.32 16.93
CA ILE A 58 4.92 -1.09 17.29
C ILE A 58 6.23 -1.88 17.27
N ARG A 59 7.02 -1.73 16.21
CA ARG A 59 8.30 -2.44 16.05
C ARG A 59 9.30 -2.11 17.15
N ARG A 60 9.44 -0.82 17.49
CA ARG A 60 10.28 -0.39 18.61
C ARG A 60 9.87 -1.06 19.91
N TRP A 61 8.57 -1.12 20.18
CA TRP A 61 8.07 -1.81 21.37
C TRP A 61 8.45 -3.30 21.38
N PHE A 62 8.36 -4.01 20.25
CA PHE A 62 8.79 -5.42 20.15
C PHE A 62 10.31 -5.61 20.28
N GLN A 63 11.12 -4.64 19.87
CA GLN A 63 12.57 -4.67 20.07
C GLN A 63 12.92 -4.57 21.56
N GLU A 64 12.20 -3.74 22.31
CA GLU A 64 12.39 -3.49 23.73
C GLU A 64 11.71 -4.57 24.62
N ASN A 65 10.58 -5.13 24.18
CA ASN A 65 9.84 -6.16 24.91
C ASN A 65 10.56 -7.52 24.87
N LYS A 66 10.90 -8.04 26.06
CA LYS A 66 11.57 -9.35 26.27
C LYS A 66 10.78 -10.32 27.13
N SER A 67 9.47 -10.10 27.30
CA SER A 67 8.65 -10.90 28.22
C SER A 67 7.34 -11.41 27.65
N LEU A 68 6.88 -10.87 26.51
CA LEU A 68 5.62 -11.26 25.88
C LEU A 68 5.84 -11.94 24.53
N LEU A 69 5.09 -13.03 24.30
CA LEU A 69 4.97 -13.77 23.04
C LEU A 69 3.53 -13.68 22.52
N PHE A 70 3.34 -13.26 21.28
CA PHE A 70 2.06 -12.98 20.65
C PHE A 70 1.77 -14.04 19.58
N CYS A 71 0.88 -14.98 19.88
CA CYS A 71 0.48 -16.02 18.94
C CYS A 71 -0.87 -15.67 18.31
N ALA A 72 -0.98 -15.80 16.99
CA ALA A 72 -2.22 -15.59 16.24
C ALA A 72 -2.89 -14.21 16.46
N SER A 73 -2.09 -13.19 16.83
CA SER A 73 -2.54 -11.80 16.80
C SER A 73 -2.35 -11.21 15.39
N SER A 74 -3.11 -10.17 15.09
CA SER A 74 -3.10 -9.52 13.77
C SER A 74 -2.82 -8.03 13.87
N LEU A 75 -2.41 -7.44 12.77
CA LEU A 75 -2.41 -5.98 12.58
C LEU A 75 -3.66 -5.59 11.79
N LEU A 76 -4.43 -4.65 12.33
CA LEU A 76 -5.54 -3.98 11.67
C LEU A 76 -5.06 -2.65 11.11
N LEU A 77 -5.10 -2.52 9.80
CA LEU A 77 -4.80 -1.29 9.08
C LEU A 77 -6.11 -0.67 8.55
N VAL A 78 -6.32 0.61 8.86
CA VAL A 78 -7.47 1.39 8.40
C VAL A 78 -6.95 2.71 7.84
N TYR A 79 -7.51 3.17 6.73
CA TYR A 79 -7.23 4.49 6.17
C TYR A 79 -8.48 5.08 5.51
N GLU A 80 -8.49 6.39 5.29
CA GLU A 80 -9.57 7.08 4.58
C GLU A 80 -9.48 6.85 3.06
N GLY A 81 -10.47 6.17 2.49
CA GLY A 81 -10.56 5.87 1.07
C GLY A 81 -11.14 6.99 0.22
N ASN A 82 -11.84 7.95 0.82
CA ASN A 82 -12.43 9.08 0.10
C ASN A 82 -11.42 10.23 -0.04
N PRO A 83 -10.89 10.52 -1.24
CA PRO A 83 -9.95 11.62 -1.45
C PRO A 83 -10.59 13.01 -1.22
N SER A 84 -11.93 13.10 -1.24
CA SER A 84 -12.69 14.32 -0.99
C SER A 84 -13.05 14.52 0.48
N CYS A 85 -12.61 13.63 1.38
CA CYS A 85 -12.80 13.81 2.82
C CYS A 85 -12.01 15.03 3.31
N GLU A 86 -12.51 15.75 4.32
CA GLU A 86 -11.81 16.90 4.92
C GLU A 86 -10.50 16.48 5.59
N THR A 87 -10.38 15.21 5.97
CA THR A 87 -9.17 14.61 6.56
C THR A 87 -8.75 13.35 5.78
N PRO A 88 -8.29 13.49 4.52
CA PRO A 88 -8.04 12.34 3.64
C PRO A 88 -6.79 11.54 4.04
N ASP A 89 -6.01 12.06 4.99
CA ASP A 89 -4.71 11.51 5.40
C ASP A 89 -4.76 10.65 6.65
N VAL A 90 -5.96 10.38 7.17
CA VAL A 90 -6.13 9.56 8.37
C VAL A 90 -5.74 8.12 8.04
N THR A 91 -4.81 7.58 8.80
CA THR A 91 -4.38 6.19 8.73
C THR A 91 -4.11 5.71 10.15
N SER A 92 -4.48 4.47 10.44
CA SER A 92 -4.23 3.86 11.73
C SER A 92 -3.84 2.41 11.60
N LEU A 93 -2.74 2.04 12.26
CA LEU A 93 -2.31 0.66 12.40
C LEU A 93 -2.40 0.24 13.88
N LYS A 94 -3.16 -0.82 14.17
CA LYS A 94 -3.37 -1.33 15.53
C LYS A 94 -3.14 -2.83 15.60
N MET A 95 -2.62 -3.29 16.72
CA MET A 95 -2.60 -4.72 17.04
C MET A 95 -3.95 -5.14 17.61
N ILE A 96 -4.43 -6.30 17.17
CA ILE A 96 -5.69 -6.92 17.62
C ILE A 96 -5.46 -8.39 17.99
N ASP A 97 -6.46 -9.00 18.64
CA ASP A 97 -6.50 -10.42 18.99
C ASP A 97 -5.39 -10.90 19.93
N PHE A 98 -5.42 -10.41 21.17
CA PHE A 98 -4.46 -10.79 22.22
C PHE A 98 -4.83 -12.07 23.00
N GLY A 99 -5.80 -12.85 22.52
CA GLY A 99 -6.34 -14.01 23.24
C GLY A 99 -5.34 -15.15 23.50
N ARG A 100 -4.19 -15.16 22.82
CA ARG A 100 -3.12 -16.16 22.98
C ARG A 100 -1.76 -15.55 23.33
N VAL A 101 -1.75 -14.39 23.98
CA VAL A 101 -0.50 -13.78 24.46
C VAL A 101 0.04 -14.56 25.66
N ARG A 102 1.30 -14.99 25.57
CA ARG A 102 2.01 -15.68 26.65
C ARG A 102 3.00 -14.72 27.33
N ARG A 103 3.14 -14.87 28.65
CA ARG A 103 4.05 -14.08 29.49
C ARG A 103 5.30 -14.88 29.84
N ASN A 104 6.32 -14.19 30.33
CA ASN A 104 7.59 -14.75 30.79
C ASN A 104 8.34 -15.54 29.69
N HIS A 105 8.23 -15.08 28.44
CA HIS A 105 9.02 -15.63 27.34
C HIS A 105 10.35 -14.87 27.25
N PRO A 106 11.50 -15.47 27.65
CA PRO A 106 12.75 -14.75 27.92
C PRO A 106 13.37 -14.05 26.70
N GLU A 107 12.90 -14.38 25.50
CA GLU A 107 13.38 -13.79 24.24
C GLU A 107 12.38 -12.78 23.64
N GLY A 108 11.25 -12.52 24.31
CA GLY A 108 10.13 -11.78 23.73
C GLY A 108 9.51 -12.55 22.58
N ASP A 109 9.24 -11.87 21.46
CA ASP A 109 8.67 -12.48 20.26
C ASP A 109 9.50 -12.17 19.00
N PRO A 110 10.53 -13.00 18.71
CA PRO A 110 11.34 -12.81 17.51
C PRO A 110 10.54 -13.04 16.22
N GLY A 111 9.51 -13.89 16.25
CA GLY A 111 8.69 -14.20 15.09
C GLY A 111 7.80 -13.03 14.69
N TYR A 112 7.12 -12.43 15.66
CA TYR A 112 6.31 -11.23 15.44
C TYR A 112 7.19 -10.07 14.97
N LEU A 113 8.34 -9.85 15.62
CA LEU A 113 9.30 -8.82 15.20
C LEU A 113 9.78 -9.02 13.76
N HIS A 114 10.10 -10.26 13.36
CA HIS A 114 10.48 -10.58 11.99
C HIS A 114 9.36 -10.21 11.00
N GLY A 115 8.10 -10.56 11.30
CA GLY A 115 6.95 -10.17 10.49
C GLY A 115 6.79 -8.65 10.34
N LEU A 116 7.05 -7.87 11.41
CA LEU A 116 7.04 -6.41 11.35
C LEU A 116 8.15 -5.84 10.47
N GLU A 117 9.35 -6.43 10.49
CA GLU A 117 10.46 -6.03 9.61
C GLU A 117 10.14 -6.34 8.15
N THR A 118 9.58 -7.51 7.86
CA THR A 118 9.13 -7.87 6.50
C THR A 118 8.05 -6.91 6.01
N LEU A 119 7.04 -6.60 6.83
CA LEU A 119 5.99 -5.65 6.44
C LEU A 119 6.58 -4.26 6.16
N LYS A 120 7.53 -3.80 6.97
CA LYS A 120 8.24 -2.52 6.77
C LYS A 120 8.94 -2.50 5.42
N GLU A 121 9.68 -3.55 5.07
CA GLU A 121 10.38 -3.66 3.79
C GLU A 121 9.40 -3.61 2.60
N LEU A 122 8.29 -4.35 2.69
CA LEU A 122 7.27 -4.34 1.64
C LEU A 122 6.66 -2.95 1.42
N LEU A 123 6.41 -2.18 2.48
CA LEU A 123 5.87 -0.82 2.38
C LEU A 123 6.89 0.15 1.78
N ILE A 124 8.18 0.03 2.13
CA ILE A 124 9.27 0.82 1.53
C ILE A 124 9.38 0.51 0.03
N ASP A 125 9.34 -0.76 -0.33
CA ASP A 125 9.39 -1.19 -1.73
C ASP A 125 8.23 -0.62 -2.55
N ILE A 126 7.03 -0.52 -1.97
CA ILE A 126 5.88 0.10 -2.64
C ILE A 126 6.15 1.58 -2.90
N ILE A 127 6.66 2.31 -1.92
CA ILE A 127 7.01 3.74 -2.09
C ILE A 127 8.03 3.91 -3.21
N GLN A 128 9.09 3.11 -3.20
CA GLN A 128 10.15 3.21 -4.21
C GLN A 128 9.68 2.85 -5.62
N ASP A 129 8.79 1.86 -5.76
CA ASP A 129 8.19 1.51 -7.05
C ASP A 129 7.38 2.68 -7.62
N GLU A 130 6.59 3.35 -6.78
CA GLU A 130 5.75 4.48 -7.19
C GLU A 130 6.58 5.73 -7.51
N GLU A 131 7.63 6.02 -6.73
CA GLU A 131 8.57 7.10 -7.04
C GLU A 131 9.24 6.89 -8.40
N LYS A 132 9.66 5.65 -8.70
CA LYS A 132 10.20 5.29 -10.02
C LYS A 132 9.17 5.50 -11.12
N ARG A 133 7.91 5.09 -10.90
CA ARG A 133 6.82 5.26 -11.87
C ARG A 133 6.57 6.74 -12.18
N LEU A 134 6.45 7.59 -11.16
CA LEU A 134 6.25 9.03 -11.31
C LEU A 134 7.46 9.72 -11.98
N GLY A 135 8.67 9.30 -11.63
CA GLY A 135 9.91 9.81 -12.22
C GLY A 135 10.21 9.35 -13.65
N VAL A 136 9.57 8.27 -14.13
CA VAL A 136 9.56 7.86 -15.53
C VAL A 136 8.53 8.68 -16.32
N CYS A 137 7.34 8.93 -15.75
CA CYS A 137 6.30 9.72 -16.40
C CYS A 137 6.72 11.19 -16.63
N ALA A 138 7.53 11.77 -15.74
CA ALA A 138 8.03 13.14 -15.89
C ALA A 138 9.03 13.34 -17.05
N ARG A 139 9.68 12.27 -17.55
CA ARG A 139 10.72 12.36 -18.58
C ARG A 139 10.21 12.26 -20.02
N THR A 140 8.97 11.82 -20.23
CA THR A 140 8.42 11.60 -21.58
C THR A 140 7.86 12.87 -22.25
N ASN A 141 7.77 14.00 -21.53
CA ASN A 141 7.22 15.25 -22.08
C ASN A 141 8.25 16.22 -22.70
N GLN A 142 9.48 15.76 -23.02
CA GLN A 142 10.55 16.64 -23.50
C GLN A 142 11.17 16.30 -24.86
N VAL A 143 10.58 15.38 -25.64
CA VAL A 143 11.08 15.07 -27.00
C VAL A 143 9.94 15.22 -27.99
N ASN A 144 9.69 16.46 -28.43
CA ASN A 144 9.12 16.85 -29.73
C ASN A 144 9.03 18.37 -29.78
N ASN A 145 10.16 19.03 -30.02
CA ASN A 145 10.26 20.36 -30.62
C ASN A 145 11.72 20.56 -31.04
N ASN A 146 12.02 20.18 -32.28
CA ASN A 146 12.87 20.88 -33.24
C ASN A 146 13.17 19.99 -34.45
#